data_AF-A0A067PD91-F1
#
_entry.id   AF-A0A067PD91-F1
#
_cell.length_a   1.000
_cell.length_b   1.000
_cell.length_c   1.000
_cell.angle_alpha   90.00
_cell.angle_beta   90.00
_cell.angle_gamma   90.00
#
_symmetry.space_group_name_H-M   'P 1'
#
loop_
_entity.id
_entity.type
_entity.pdbx_description
1 polymer ?
#
loop_
_entity_poly.entity_id
_entity_poly.type
_entity_poly.pdbx_seq_one_letter_code
_entity_poly.pdbx_strand_id
1 'polypeptide(L)' 'MIELTLQNRRTKLKFDDYLSDWMVIDNGIGQGDPLSMIIFLFYNADLLDITQGNGEAVAFVDDAAIYVEGRNFQE' A
#
# COMPACT_ATOMS: atom_id res chain seq x y z
N MET A 1 -1.50 -14.16 -11.23
CA MET A 1 -0.70 -14.46 -10.02
C MET A 1 -1.18 -13.62 -8.84
N ILE A 2 -1.25 -12.28 -8.99
CA ILE A 2 -1.69 -11.34 -7.93
C ILE A 2 -3.17 -11.49 -7.54
N GLU A 3 -4.09 -11.69 -8.50
CA GLU A 3 -5.52 -11.91 -8.18
C GLU A 3 -5.77 -13.22 -7.40
N LEU A 4 -4.97 -14.26 -7.67
CA LEU A 4 -5.12 -15.57 -7.03
C LEU A 4 -4.78 -15.54 -5.54
N THR A 5 -3.88 -14.65 -5.11
CA THR A 5 -3.51 -14.46 -3.70
C THR A 5 -4.53 -13.62 -2.92
N LEU A 6 -5.50 -12.97 -3.57
CA LEU A 6 -6.47 -12.09 -2.90
C LEU A 6 -7.86 -12.72 -2.68
N GLN A 7 -8.11 -13.90 -3.23
CA GLN A 7 -9.42 -14.56 -3.17
C GLN A 7 -9.54 -15.53 -1.97
N ASN A 8 -10.77 -15.73 -1.49
CA ASN A 8 -11.13 -16.74 -0.47
C ASN A 8 -10.31 -16.64 0.84
N ARG A 9 -9.92 -15.43 1.24
CA ARG A 9 -9.18 -15.18 2.46
C ARG A 9 -10.10 -14.97 3.64
N ARG A 10 -9.65 -15.40 4.81
CA ARG A 10 -10.36 -15.23 6.08
C ARG A 10 -9.36 -14.97 7.21
N THR A 11 -9.78 -14.22 8.22
CA THR A 11 -8.96 -13.89 9.40
C THR A 11 -9.71 -14.13 10.70
N LYS A 12 -8.96 -14.30 11.79
CA LYS A 12 -9.45 -14.27 13.17
C LYS A 12 -8.62 -13.25 13.95
N LEU A 13 -9.27 -12.51 14.84
CA LEU A 13 -8.59 -11.60 15.75
C LEU A 13 -8.42 -12.27 17.10
N LYS A 14 -7.22 -12.20 17.67
CA LYS A 14 -6.92 -12.67 19.02
C LYS A 14 -6.55 -11.47 19.90
N PHE A 15 -7.29 -11.30 20.99
CA PHE A 15 -7.02 -10.31 22.04
C PHE A 15 -7.07 -11.03 23.38
N ASP A 16 -5.96 -11.06 24.11
CA ASP A 16 -5.81 -11.80 25.36
C ASP A 16 -6.30 -13.27 25.25
N ASP A 17 -7.38 -13.59 25.94
CA ASP A 17 -8.08 -14.87 26.02
C ASP A 17 -9.31 -14.97 25.09
N TYR A 18 -9.61 -13.91 24.33
CA TYR A 18 -10.66 -13.92 23.30
C TYR A 18 -10.10 -14.20 21.90
N LEU A 19 -10.78 -15.08 21.16
CA LEU A 19 -10.56 -15.34 19.74
C LEU A 19 -11.89 -15.12 19.01
N SER A 20 -11.90 -14.24 18.01
CA SER A 20 -13.11 -13.94 17.22
C SER A 20 -13.62 -15.16 16.44
N ASP A 21 -14.76 -15.03 15.76
CA ASP A 21 -15.11 -15.94 14.67
C ASP A 21 -14.31 -15.64 13.40
N TRP A 22 -14.42 -16.52 12.40
CA TRP A 22 -13.82 -16.28 11.08
C TRP A 22 -14.53 -15.12 10.39
N MET A 23 -13.76 -14.15 9.92
CA MET A 23 -14.23 -13.05 9.09
C MET A 23 -13.67 -13.20 7.68
N VAL A 24 -14.50 -12.99 6.66
CA VAL A 24 -14.06 -12.98 5.26
C VAL A 24 -13.29 -11.68 5.00
N ILE A 25 -12.17 -11.77 4.29
CA ILE A 25 -11.40 -10.60 3.85
C ILE A 25 -11.71 -10.35 2.38
N ASP A 26 -12.56 -9.36 2.14
CA ASP A 26 -13.00 -8.99 0.80
C ASP A 26 -12.05 -7.97 0.14
N ASN A 27 -11.20 -7.29 0.92
CA ASN A 27 -10.32 -6.21 0.48
C ASN A 27 -9.02 -6.14 1.28
N GLY A 28 -8.02 -5.44 0.71
CA GLY A 28 -6.71 -5.25 1.32
C GLY A 28 -5.82 -6.49 1.26
N ILE A 29 -4.56 -6.36 1.65
CA ILE A 29 -3.57 -7.44 1.74
C ILE A 29 -3.34 -7.85 3.20
N GLY A 30 -2.95 -9.09 3.45
CA GLY A 30 -2.69 -9.57 4.80
C GLY A 30 -1.37 -8.99 5.35
N GLN A 31 -1.38 -8.42 6.54
CA GLN A 31 -0.14 -8.02 7.21
C GLN A 31 0.60 -9.25 7.76
N GLY A 32 1.93 -9.25 7.63
CA GLY A 32 2.80 -10.34 8.11
C GLY A 32 3.13 -11.41 7.08
N ASP A 33 2.54 -11.38 5.88
CA ASP A 33 2.98 -12.19 4.76
C ASP A 33 4.10 -11.47 3.97
N PRO A 34 5.31 -12.05 3.85
CA PRO A 34 6.40 -11.45 3.09
C PRO A 34 6.04 -11.10 1.64
N LEU A 35 5.16 -11.86 1.00
CA LEU A 35 4.73 -11.58 -0.38
C LEU A 35 3.80 -10.36 -0.45
N SER A 36 3.02 -10.12 0.60
CA SER A 36 2.10 -8.98 0.66
C SER A 36 2.85 -7.65 0.56
N MET A 37 4.05 -7.54 1.16
CA MET A 37 4.89 -6.35 1.03
C MET A 37 5.36 -6.09 -0.40
N ILE A 38 5.79 -7.13 -1.11
CA ILE A 38 6.23 -6.99 -2.51
C ILE A 38 5.05 -6.59 -3.41
N ILE A 39 3.89 -7.20 -3.21
CA ILE A 39 2.67 -6.87 -3.96
C ILE A 39 2.24 -5.41 -3.69
N PHE A 40 2.35 -4.94 -2.45
CA PHE A 40 2.04 -3.57 -2.09
C PHE A 40 2.90 -2.55 -2.85
N LEU A 41 4.20 -2.84 -3.02
CA LEU A 41 5.10 -1.97 -3.79
C LEU A 41 4.67 -1.86 -5.26
N PHE A 42 4.28 -2.98 -5.89
CA PHE A 42 3.77 -2.94 -7.26
C PHE A 42 2.43 -2.21 -7.38
N TYR A 43 1.53 -2.39 -6.42
CA TYR A 43 0.25 -1.68 -6.40
C TYR A 43 0.42 -0.16 -6.30
N ASN A 44 1.41 0.31 -5.53
CA ASN A 44 1.66 1.74 -5.34
C ASN A 44 2.67 2.33 -6.33
N ALA A 45 3.28 1.53 -7.21
CA ALA A 45 4.35 2.00 -8.10
C ALA A 45 3.89 3.16 -9.01
N ASP A 46 2.66 3.08 -9.51
CA ASP A 46 2.07 4.11 -10.38
C ASP A 46 1.89 5.48 -9.67
N LEU A 47 1.94 5.53 -8.33
CA LEU A 47 1.91 6.80 -7.59
C LEU A 47 3.14 7.66 -7.88
N LEU A 48 4.27 7.05 -8.25
CA LEU A 48 5.49 7.78 -8.59
C LEU A 48 5.35 8.56 -9.91
N ASP A 49 4.43 8.14 -10.78
CA ASP A 49 4.22 8.77 -12.09
C ASP A 49 3.28 9.99 -12.05
N ILE A 50 2.75 10.34 -10.87
CA ILE A 50 1.77 11.42 -10.70
C ILE A 50 2.33 12.81 -11.03
N THR A 51 3.65 13.00 -10.97
CA THR A 51 4.27 14.33 -11.12
C THR A 51 4.27 14.84 -12.56
N GLN A 52 3.98 13.98 -13.56
CA GLN A 52 3.86 14.32 -14.99
C GLN A 52 5.01 15.23 -15.51
N GLY A 53 6.21 15.12 -14.92
CA GLY A 53 7.40 15.86 -15.33
C GLY A 53 7.63 17.25 -14.69
N ASN A 54 6.77 17.72 -13.78
CA ASN A 54 6.98 18.99 -13.05
C ASN A 54 7.44 18.77 -11.59
N GLY A 55 8.06 17.63 -11.29
CA GLY A 55 8.55 17.29 -9.96
C GLY A 55 9.09 15.87 -9.89
N GLU A 56 9.74 15.56 -8.79
CA GLU A 56 10.25 14.21 -8.48
C GLU A 56 9.38 13.59 -7.38
N ALA A 57 8.99 12.32 -7.54
CA ALA A 57 8.30 11.58 -6.52
C ALA A 57 9.21 10.49 -5.94
N VAL A 58 9.12 10.28 -4.64
CA VAL A 58 9.77 9.18 -3.93
C VAL A 58 8.73 8.50 -3.05
N ALA A 59 8.78 7.17 -3.00
CA ALA A 59 7.89 6.37 -2.17
C ALA A 59 8.69 5.34 -1.38
N PHE A 60 8.25 5.08 -0.15
CA PHE A 60 8.81 4.08 0.74
C PHE A 60 7.68 3.39 1.50
N VAL A 61 7.38 2.14 1.11
CA VAL A 61 6.26 1.37 1.66
C VAL A 61 4.95 2.17 1.51
N ASP A 62 4.42 2.74 2.59
CA ASP A 62 3.17 3.51 2.67
C ASP A 62 3.38 5.02 2.59
N ASP A 63 4.61 5.49 2.75
CA ASP A 63 4.94 6.90 2.63
C ASP A 63 5.25 7.28 1.17
N ALA A 64 4.74 8.43 0.74
CA ALA A 64 5.09 9.04 -0.52
C ALA A 64 5.34 10.54 -0.33
N ALA A 65 6.36 11.06 -0.99
CA ALA A 65 6.69 12.46 -1.02
C ALA A 65 6.88 12.94 -2.46
N ILE A 66 6.40 14.14 -2.74
CA ILE A 66 6.59 14.81 -4.02
C ILE A 66 7.41 16.07 -3.78
N TYR A 67 8.51 16.18 -4.49
CA TYR A 67 9.35 17.35 -4.58
C TYR A 67 8.99 18.17 -5.82
N VAL A 68 8.73 19.46 -5.62
CA VAL A 68 8.46 20.43 -6.70
C VAL A 68 9.29 21.68 -6.50
N GLU A 69 9.77 22.25 -7.60
CA GLU A 69 10.51 23.51 -7.61
C GLU A 69 9.66 24.61 -8.26
N GLY A 70 9.53 25.75 -7.57
CA GLY A 70 8.85 26.93 -8.10
C GLY A 70 9.69 27.62 -9.18
N ARG A 71 9.07 28.01 -10.30
CA ARG A 71 9.78 28.68 -11.41
C ARG A 71 10.35 30.06 -11.05
N ASN A 72 9.77 30.70 -10.05
CA ASN A 72 10.18 32.00 -9.56
C ASN A 72 9.88 32.12 -8.06
N PHE A 73 10.60 33.02 -7.42
CA PHE A 73 10.31 33.47 -6.07
C PHE A 73 9.69 34.86 -6.17
N GLN A 74 8.46 35.00 -5.67
CA GLN A 74 7.78 36.29 -5.51
C GLN A 74 7.50 36.43 -4.00
N GLU A 75 8.11 37.43 -3.37
CA GLU A 75 7.82 37.83 -1.99
C GLU A 75 6.50 38.60 -1.87
#